data_AF-A0A962XI30-F1
#
_entry.id   AF-A0A962XI30-F1
#
_cell.length_a   1.000
_cell.length_b   1.000
_cell.length_c   1.000
_cell.angle_alpha   90.00
_cell.angle_beta   90.00
_cell.angle_gamma   90.00
#
_symmetry.space_group_name_H-M   'P 1'
#
loop_
_entity.id
_entity.type
_entity.pdbx_description
1 polymer ?
#
loop_
_entity_poly.entity_id
_entity_poly.type
_entity_poly.pdbx_seq_one_letter_code
_entity_poly.pdbx_strand_id
1 'polypeptide(L)'
;MKRAVLGWLPGLLGPTLAAAWEEEQALAYILAYNPVVIAQREATAAYQPPSLTRRVMEHTSFYVRAASGTSSTVSEAGDTTISSPVTVGLQINIPLSSPKERREFTQQALAEATRIDEVRGRALTDLAKLRELEAERAAVGERLDFQKAKADWMEERIQKGYEGEIEKLWDAAQQQNAEAATAKRLDLLLDAQHRQVAHLAGEQWQPLLDYLSSTRRQLPEG
;
A
#
# COMPACT_ATOMS: atom_id res chain seq x y z
N MET A 1 -26.08 -54.10 24.87
CA MET A 1 -26.63 -52.73 24.96
C MET A 1 -25.62 -51.77 24.36
N LYS A 2 -26.03 -51.08 23.30
CA LYS A 2 -25.20 -50.14 22.52
C LYS A 2 -25.08 -48.82 23.26
N ARG A 3 -23.88 -48.28 23.40
CA ARG A 3 -23.65 -46.84 23.57
C ARG A 3 -22.57 -46.44 22.57
N ALA A 4 -23.03 -46.03 21.39
CA ALA A 4 -22.24 -45.32 20.42
C ALA A 4 -21.93 -43.93 21.02
N VAL A 5 -20.70 -43.74 21.48
CA VAL A 5 -20.17 -42.40 21.69
C VAL A 5 -19.77 -41.92 20.32
N LEU A 6 -20.64 -41.11 19.73
CA LEU A 6 -20.40 -40.33 18.52
C LEU A 6 -19.28 -39.32 18.86
N GLY A 7 -18.03 -39.78 18.70
CA GLY A 7 -16.84 -38.96 18.80
C GLY A 7 -16.82 -37.99 17.64
N TRP A 8 -17.18 -36.75 17.94
CA TRP A 8 -16.97 -35.55 17.14
C TRP A 8 -15.59 -35.61 16.43
N LEU A 9 -15.59 -35.50 15.11
CA LEU A 9 -14.40 -35.26 14.28
C LEU A 9 -14.28 -33.74 14.03
N PRO A 10 -13.61 -32.94 14.88
CA PRO A 10 -13.15 -31.63 14.44
C PRO A 10 -11.79 -31.84 13.77
N GLY A 11 -11.81 -32.39 12.56
CA GLY A 11 -10.61 -32.66 11.76
C GLY A 11 -10.71 -32.13 10.34
N LEU A 12 -11.70 -31.27 10.06
CA LEU A 12 -11.88 -30.57 8.79
C LEU A 12 -11.44 -29.10 8.95
N LEU A 13 -10.27 -28.92 9.57
CA LEU A 13 -9.65 -27.61 9.79
C LEU A 13 -8.67 -27.33 8.65
N GLY A 14 -9.20 -26.61 7.66
CA GLY A 14 -8.48 -25.68 6.80
C GLY A 14 -7.68 -26.32 5.66
N PRO A 15 -7.84 -25.87 4.39
CA PRO A 15 -6.72 -25.97 3.49
C PRO A 15 -5.57 -25.26 4.20
N THR A 16 -4.40 -25.89 4.21
CA THR A 16 -3.16 -25.31 4.69
C THR A 16 -3.06 -23.88 4.19
N LEU A 17 -3.36 -22.89 5.05
CA LEU A 17 -2.98 -21.51 4.86
C LEU A 17 -1.45 -21.53 4.98
N ALA A 18 -0.80 -21.94 3.88
CA ALA A 18 0.61 -21.70 3.62
C ALA A 18 0.86 -20.26 4.06
N ALA A 19 1.69 -20.07 5.09
CA ALA A 19 1.95 -18.81 5.81
C ALA A 19 1.63 -17.56 4.97
N ALA A 20 0.35 -17.20 4.91
CA ALA A 20 -0.12 -16.37 3.81
C ALA A 20 -0.02 -14.94 4.31
N TRP A 21 0.94 -14.21 3.77
CA TRP A 21 1.07 -12.76 3.97
C TRP A 21 -0.32 -12.09 3.90
N GLU A 22 -0.59 -11.18 4.82
CA GLU A 22 -1.86 -10.46 4.86
C GLU A 22 -1.91 -9.40 3.76
N GLU A 23 -2.95 -9.45 2.93
CA GLU A 23 -3.16 -8.53 1.79
C GLU A 23 -3.26 -7.08 2.24
N GLU A 24 -3.95 -6.84 3.36
CA GLU A 24 -4.11 -5.50 3.93
C GLU A 24 -2.76 -4.89 4.36
N GLN A 25 -1.88 -5.69 4.98
CA GLN A 25 -0.55 -5.23 5.38
C GLN A 25 0.35 -4.95 4.16
N ALA A 26 0.31 -5.83 3.15
CA ALA A 26 1.07 -5.62 1.92
C ALA A 26 0.59 -4.35 1.19
N LEU A 27 -0.72 -4.16 1.09
CA LEU A 27 -1.30 -2.98 0.45
C LEU A 27 -0.96 -1.69 1.20
N ALA A 28 -1.09 -1.69 2.53
CA ALA A 28 -0.73 -0.53 3.35
C ALA A 28 0.74 -0.14 3.16
N TYR A 29 1.63 -1.13 3.12
CA TYR A 29 3.06 -0.91 2.90
C TYR A 29 3.36 -0.38 1.49
N ILE A 30 2.70 -0.92 0.45
CA ILE A 30 2.82 -0.41 -0.92
C ILE A 30 2.39 1.06 -0.97
N LEU A 31 1.23 1.40 -0.41
CA LEU A 31 0.72 2.77 -0.44
C LEU A 31 1.57 3.76 0.39
N ALA A 32 2.26 3.27 1.43
CA ALA A 32 3.17 4.08 2.23
C ALA A 32 4.44 4.48 1.45
N TYR A 33 5.01 3.55 0.66
CA TYR A 33 6.31 3.73 0.01
C TYR A 33 6.24 3.90 -1.52
N ASN A 34 5.05 3.90 -2.11
CA ASN A 34 4.91 4.06 -3.54
C ASN A 34 5.40 5.44 -4.01
N PRO A 35 6.34 5.52 -4.97
CA PRO A 35 6.94 6.78 -5.39
C PRO A 35 5.94 7.73 -6.06
N VAL A 36 4.90 7.20 -6.73
CA VAL A 36 3.86 8.03 -7.34
C VAL A 36 2.99 8.68 -6.25
N VAL A 37 2.62 7.91 -5.22
CA VAL A 37 1.85 8.44 -4.08
C VAL A 37 2.67 9.48 -3.31
N ILE A 38 3.95 9.22 -3.07
CA ILE A 38 4.86 10.18 -2.42
C ILE A 38 4.97 11.47 -3.25
N ALA A 39 5.24 11.37 -4.55
CA ALA A 39 5.34 12.54 -5.43
C ALA A 39 4.03 13.35 -5.49
N GLN A 40 2.87 12.69 -5.47
CA GLN A 40 1.58 13.38 -5.41
C GLN A 40 1.36 14.07 -4.06
N ARG A 41 1.70 13.42 -2.94
CA ARG A 41 1.63 14.05 -1.60
C ARG A 41 2.53 15.28 -1.50
N GLU A 42 3.74 15.20 -2.05
CA GLU A 42 4.66 16.34 -2.12
C GLU A 42 4.10 17.47 -2.99
N ALA A 43 3.50 17.14 -4.14
CA ALA A 43 2.83 18.11 -4.99
C ALA A 43 1.66 18.78 -4.26
N THR A 44 0.79 18.03 -3.59
CA THR A 44 -0.33 18.59 -2.81
C THR A 44 0.16 19.44 -1.64
N ALA A 45 1.23 19.01 -0.95
CA ALA A 45 1.83 19.75 0.16
C ALA A 45 2.39 21.11 -0.27
N ALA A 46 2.97 21.20 -1.47
CA ALA A 46 3.45 22.47 -2.03
C ALA A 46 2.33 23.50 -2.27
N TYR A 47 1.10 23.04 -2.50
CA TYR A 47 -0.08 23.88 -2.70
C TYR A 47 -0.95 24.03 -1.45
N GLN A 48 -0.55 23.43 -0.32
CA GLN A 48 -1.29 23.56 0.92
C GLN A 48 -1.28 25.02 1.38
N PRO A 49 -2.45 25.68 1.51
CA PRO A 49 -2.48 27.08 1.88
C PRO A 49 -1.83 27.26 3.26
N PRO A 50 -1.00 28.31 3.46
CA PRO A 50 -0.37 28.55 4.75
C PRO A 50 -1.46 28.66 5.83
N SER A 51 -1.19 28.05 6.97
CA SER A 51 -2.08 28.11 8.13
C SER A 51 -2.37 29.57 8.48
N LEU A 52 -3.60 29.82 8.99
CA LEU A 52 -4.05 31.18 9.33
C LEU A 52 -3.04 31.92 10.23
N THR A 53 -2.35 31.21 11.11
CA THR A 53 -1.32 31.77 12.00
C THR A 53 -0.09 32.28 11.25
N ARG A 54 0.42 31.52 10.27
CA ARG A 54 1.57 31.92 9.45
C ARG A 54 1.24 33.08 8.51
N ARG A 55 0.02 33.07 7.95
CA ARG A 55 -0.47 34.10 7.04
C ARG A 55 -0.73 35.44 7.74
N VAL A 56 -1.20 35.41 8.99
CA VAL A 56 -1.33 36.62 9.83
C VAL A 56 0.06 37.16 10.18
N MET A 57 1.03 36.30 10.49
CA MET A 57 2.42 36.75 10.75
C MET A 57 3.04 37.42 9.52
N GLU A 58 2.88 36.86 8.33
CA GLU A 58 3.45 37.40 7.08
C GLU A 58 2.82 38.74 6.63
N HIS A 59 1.62 39.07 7.13
CA HIS A 59 0.90 40.31 6.80
C HIS A 59 0.64 41.23 8.00
N THR A 60 1.29 40.97 9.14
CA THR A 60 1.33 41.91 10.26
C THR A 60 2.53 42.83 10.06
N SER A 61 2.28 44.00 9.46
CA SER A 61 3.29 45.06 9.39
C SER A 61 3.05 46.05 10.52
N PHE A 62 4.12 46.30 11.27
CA PHE A 62 4.15 47.33 12.29
C PHE A 62 4.61 48.64 11.63
N TYR A 63 3.78 49.67 11.69
CA TYR A 63 4.09 50.97 11.12
C TYR A 63 4.13 52.01 12.23
N VAL A 64 5.25 52.72 12.33
CA VAL A 64 5.37 53.92 13.16
C VAL A 64 5.38 55.10 12.20
N ARG A 65 4.28 55.86 12.18
CA ARG A 65 4.21 57.09 11.40
C ARG A 65 4.43 58.26 12.35
N ALA A 66 5.67 58.76 12.37
CA ALA A 66 5.96 60.07 12.92
C ALA A 66 5.70 61.10 11.81
N ALA A 67 4.60 61.83 11.88
CA ALA A 67 4.37 62.94 10.97
C ALA A 67 4.98 64.21 11.59
N SER A 68 6.11 64.69 11.06
CA SER A 68 6.63 66.01 11.39
C SER A 68 5.91 67.06 10.53
N GLY A 69 4.63 67.27 10.80
CA GLY A 69 3.85 68.37 10.28
C GLY A 69 3.30 69.16 11.45
N THR A 70 3.61 70.45 11.53
CA THR A 70 3.00 71.36 12.50
C THR A 70 1.51 71.47 12.16
N SER A 71 0.66 70.73 12.87
CA SER A 71 -0.78 70.90 12.81
C SER A 71 -1.20 71.79 13.97
N SER A 72 -1.54 73.04 13.68
CA SER A 72 -2.12 73.97 14.65
C SER A 72 -3.63 73.72 14.70
N THR A 73 -4.10 72.99 15.71
CA THR A 73 -5.53 72.99 16.05
C THR A 73 -5.78 74.16 16.98
N VAL A 74 -6.51 75.17 16.51
CA VAL A 74 -6.97 76.28 17.36
C VAL A 74 -8.15 75.76 18.17
N SER A 75 -7.99 75.67 19.50
CA SER A 75 -9.11 75.39 20.39
C SER A 75 -10.03 76.62 20.47
N GLU A 76 -11.34 76.41 20.62
CA GLU A 76 -12.38 77.47 20.65
C GLU A 76 -12.18 78.49 21.79
N ALA A 77 -11.26 78.22 22.74
CA ALA A 77 -10.85 79.10 23.83
C ALA A 77 -9.53 79.89 23.55
N GLY A 78 -8.99 79.86 22.33
CA GLY A 78 -7.87 80.71 21.92
C GLY A 78 -6.48 80.25 22.34
N ASP A 79 -6.31 78.98 22.74
CA ASP A 79 -4.99 78.42 23.05
C ASP A 79 -4.44 77.58 21.88
N THR A 80 -3.17 77.79 21.53
CA THR A 80 -2.51 77.11 20.41
C THR A 80 -1.68 75.94 20.94
N THR A 81 -2.25 74.74 20.94
CA THR A 81 -1.50 73.54 21.32
C THR A 81 -0.75 73.00 20.11
N ILE A 82 0.58 73.17 20.08
CA ILE A 82 1.46 72.49 19.12
C ILE A 82 1.61 71.04 19.57
N SER A 83 0.94 70.11 18.90
CA SER A 83 1.13 68.67 19.14
C SER A 83 1.70 68.02 17.88
N SER A 84 2.81 67.30 18.05
CA SER A 84 3.36 66.42 17.02
C SER A 84 2.62 65.08 17.12
N PRO A 85 1.79 64.69 16.13
CA PRO A 85 1.06 63.43 16.20
C PRO A 85 2.04 62.27 15.98
N VAL A 86 2.28 61.51 17.03
CA VAL A 86 2.95 60.21 16.95
C VAL A 86 1.85 59.15 16.89
N THR A 87 1.64 58.55 15.72
CA THR A 87 0.67 57.46 15.55
C THR A 87 1.42 56.12 15.53
N VAL A 88 1.16 55.29 16.54
CA VAL A 88 1.57 53.88 16.57
C VAL A 88 0.34 53.05 16.19
N GLY A 89 0.42 52.33 15.08
CA GLY A 89 -0.69 51.51 14.58
C GLY A 89 -0.21 50.13 14.15
N LEU A 90 -0.98 49.11 14.51
CA LEU A 90 -0.84 47.76 13.96
C LEU A 90 -1.85 47.64 12.81
N GLN A 91 -1.38 47.51 11.57
CA GLN A 91 -2.30 47.23 10.45
C GLN A 91 -2.15 45.74 10.09
N ILE A 92 -3.21 45.00 10.41
CA ILE A 92 -3.36 43.57 10.11
C ILE A 92 -4.09 43.48 8.78
N ASN A 93 -3.38 43.12 7.71
CA ASN A 93 -4.03 42.85 6.43
C ASN A 93 -4.42 41.36 6.41
N ILE A 94 -5.70 41.03 6.51
CA ILE A 94 -6.20 39.65 6.41
C ILE A 94 -6.62 39.41 4.96
N PRO A 95 -5.77 38.83 4.09
CA PRO A 95 -6.24 38.39 2.80
C PRO A 95 -7.23 37.24 3.00
N LEU A 96 -8.49 37.47 2.64
CA LEU A 96 -9.47 36.41 2.49
C LEU A 96 -8.94 35.47 1.41
N SER A 97 -8.74 34.18 1.74
CA SER A 97 -8.35 33.16 0.77
C SER A 97 -9.23 33.28 -0.46
N SER A 98 -8.64 33.53 -1.63
CA SER A 98 -9.41 33.63 -2.86
C SER A 98 -10.17 32.32 -3.08
N PRO A 99 -11.46 32.35 -3.48
CA PRO A 99 -12.20 31.15 -3.90
C PRO A 99 -11.47 30.33 -4.98
N LYS A 100 -10.53 30.94 -5.72
CA LYS A 100 -9.69 30.26 -6.72
C LYS A 100 -8.66 29.33 -6.07
N GLU A 101 -7.90 29.80 -5.08
CA GLU A 101 -6.90 29.00 -4.35
C GLU A 101 -7.55 27.76 -3.70
N ARG A 102 -8.76 27.94 -3.15
CA ARG A 102 -9.50 26.85 -2.52
C ARG A 102 -9.98 25.81 -3.55
N ARG A 103 -10.37 26.25 -4.75
CA ARG A 103 -10.75 25.36 -5.87
C ARG A 103 -9.55 24.57 -6.39
N GLU A 104 -8.41 25.24 -6.58
CA GLU A 104 -7.17 24.63 -7.06
C GLU A 104 -6.67 23.55 -6.07
N PHE A 105 -6.69 23.84 -4.77
CA PHE A 105 -6.38 22.83 -3.74
C PHE A 105 -7.36 21.64 -3.78
N THR A 106 -8.67 21.88 -3.87
CA THR A 106 -9.65 20.77 -3.95
C THR A 106 -9.50 19.93 -5.21
N GLN A 107 -9.07 20.52 -6.33
CA GLN A 107 -8.80 19.78 -7.57
C GLN A 107 -7.56 18.91 -7.45
N GLN A 108 -6.51 19.41 -6.80
CA GLN A 108 -5.29 18.63 -6.57
C GLN A 108 -5.50 17.52 -5.54
N ALA A 109 -6.23 17.78 -4.46
CA ALA A 109 -6.61 16.76 -3.49
C ALA A 109 -7.46 15.65 -4.12
N LEU A 110 -8.37 16.01 -5.06
CA LEU A 110 -9.11 15.02 -5.84
C LEU A 110 -8.17 14.23 -6.76
N ALA A 111 -7.24 14.89 -7.45
CA ALA A 111 -6.26 14.23 -8.31
C ALA A 111 -5.37 13.26 -7.51
N GLU A 112 -4.92 13.65 -6.31
CA GLU A 112 -4.19 12.77 -5.39
C GLU A 112 -5.02 11.54 -5.03
N ALA A 113 -6.28 11.73 -4.62
CA ALA A 113 -7.17 10.63 -4.26
C ALA A 113 -7.35 9.65 -5.44
N THR A 114 -7.57 10.17 -6.66
CA THR A 114 -7.70 9.31 -7.84
C THR A 114 -6.42 8.53 -8.15
N ARG A 115 -5.24 9.14 -7.95
CA ARG A 115 -3.95 8.47 -8.18
C ARG A 115 -3.69 7.38 -7.14
N ILE A 116 -4.04 7.65 -5.88
CA ILE A 116 -3.96 6.64 -4.81
C ILE A 116 -4.89 5.47 -5.13
N ASP A 117 -6.12 5.73 -5.58
CA ASP A 117 -7.07 4.69 -5.96
C ASP A 117 -6.61 3.88 -7.18
N GLU A 118 -6.00 4.51 -8.18
CA GLU A 118 -5.39 3.83 -9.33
C GLU A 118 -4.26 2.87 -8.89
N VAL A 119 -3.35 3.35 -8.04
CA VAL A 119 -2.24 2.53 -7.51
C VAL A 119 -2.79 1.40 -6.64
N ARG A 120 -3.79 1.69 -5.80
CA ARG A 120 -4.46 0.70 -4.95
C ARG A 120 -5.12 -0.38 -5.79
N GLY A 121 -5.90 -0.01 -6.79
CA GLY A 121 -6.59 -0.95 -7.69
C GLY A 121 -5.61 -1.85 -8.44
N ARG A 122 -4.49 -1.28 -8.91
CA ARG A 122 -3.42 -2.05 -9.54
C ARG A 122 -2.74 -3.01 -8.56
N ALA A 123 -2.39 -2.55 -7.37
CA ALA A 123 -1.79 -3.38 -6.34
C ALA A 123 -2.71 -4.55 -5.94
N LEU A 124 -4.01 -4.29 -5.72
CA LEU A 124 -4.99 -5.33 -5.43
C LEU A 124 -5.10 -6.36 -6.56
N THR A 125 -5.10 -5.90 -7.81
CA THR A 125 -5.15 -6.81 -8.98
C THR A 125 -3.91 -7.70 -9.03
N ASP A 126 -2.73 -7.15 -8.76
CA ASP A 126 -1.48 -7.92 -8.81
C ASP A 126 -1.31 -8.85 -7.60
N LEU A 127 -1.83 -8.48 -6.43
CA LEU A 127 -1.93 -9.35 -5.24
C LEU A 127 -2.95 -10.49 -5.44
N ALA A 128 -4.08 -10.22 -6.09
CA ALA A 128 -5.07 -11.25 -6.43
C ALA A 128 -4.47 -12.31 -7.37
N LYS A 129 -3.69 -11.89 -8.38
CA LYS A 129 -2.96 -12.82 -9.26
C LYS A 129 -1.94 -13.66 -8.50
N LEU A 130 -1.25 -13.10 -7.49
CA LEU A 130 -0.35 -13.89 -6.65
C LEU A 130 -1.12 -15.01 -5.94
N ARG A 131 -2.26 -14.70 -5.34
CA ARG A 131 -3.10 -15.71 -4.68
C ARG A 131 -3.62 -16.78 -5.64
N GLU A 132 -3.97 -16.39 -6.85
CA GLU A 132 -4.36 -17.33 -7.91
C GLU A 132 -3.21 -18.29 -8.25
N LEU A 133 -2.01 -17.77 -8.52
CA LEU A 133 -0.83 -18.58 -8.83
C LEU A 133 -0.40 -19.48 -7.67
N GLU A 134 -0.48 -18.99 -6.43
CA GLU A 134 -0.20 -19.78 -5.22
C GLU A 134 -1.19 -20.96 -5.08
N ALA A 135 -2.48 -20.69 -5.32
CA ALA A 135 -3.52 -21.72 -5.31
C ALA A 135 -3.32 -22.75 -6.42
N GLU A 136 -2.97 -22.32 -7.64
CA GLU A 136 -2.64 -23.21 -8.74
C GLU A 136 -1.42 -24.08 -8.42
N ARG A 137 -0.36 -23.50 -7.86
CA ARG A 137 0.83 -24.23 -7.43
C ARG A 137 0.50 -25.26 -6.37
N ALA A 138 -0.34 -24.91 -5.38
CA ALA A 138 -0.79 -25.86 -4.37
C ALA A 138 -1.58 -27.03 -4.99
N ALA A 139 -2.50 -26.73 -5.91
CA ALA A 139 -3.27 -27.76 -6.62
C ALA A 139 -2.41 -28.68 -7.51
N VAL A 140 -1.34 -28.15 -8.13
CA VAL A 140 -0.36 -28.97 -8.86
C VAL A 140 0.48 -29.81 -7.90
N GLY A 141 0.83 -29.28 -6.72
CA GLY A 141 1.51 -30.03 -5.66
C GLY A 141 0.74 -31.28 -5.24
N GLU A 142 -0.56 -31.12 -4.92
CA GLU A 142 -1.44 -32.24 -4.55
C GLU A 142 -1.56 -33.28 -5.68
N ARG A 143 -1.68 -32.83 -6.94
CA ARG A 143 -1.72 -33.73 -8.11
C ARG A 143 -0.42 -34.51 -8.26
N LEU A 144 0.72 -33.85 -8.06
CA LEU A 144 2.04 -34.45 -8.18
C LEU A 144 2.27 -35.49 -7.06
N ASP A 145 1.86 -35.19 -5.83
CA ASP A 145 1.96 -36.12 -4.70
C ASP A 145 1.04 -37.33 -4.87
N PHE A 146 -0.17 -37.14 -5.42
CA PHE A 146 -1.02 -38.24 -5.84
C PHE A 146 -0.35 -39.13 -6.90
N GLN A 147 0.28 -38.54 -7.92
CA GLN A 147 0.97 -39.31 -8.97
C GLN A 147 2.20 -40.06 -8.43
N LYS A 148 2.94 -39.49 -7.47
CA LYS A 148 4.00 -40.20 -6.75
C LYS A 148 3.45 -41.39 -5.97
N ALA A 149 2.44 -41.19 -5.14
CA ALA A 149 1.85 -42.26 -4.35
C ALA A 149 1.30 -43.40 -5.24
N LYS A 150 0.74 -43.04 -6.41
CA LYS A 150 0.31 -44.00 -7.41
C LYS A 150 1.48 -44.78 -8.00
N ALA A 151 2.57 -44.10 -8.35
CA ALA A 151 3.79 -44.74 -8.86
C ALA A 151 4.39 -45.71 -7.85
N ASP A 152 4.53 -45.30 -6.59
CA ASP A 152 5.02 -46.13 -5.49
C ASP A 152 4.16 -47.38 -5.30
N TRP A 153 2.83 -47.23 -5.35
CA TRP A 153 1.90 -48.36 -5.28
C TRP A 153 2.02 -49.33 -6.46
N MET A 154 2.23 -48.82 -7.68
CA MET A 154 2.44 -49.67 -8.87
C MET A 154 3.79 -50.40 -8.81
N GLU A 155 4.83 -49.75 -8.31
CA GLU A 155 6.13 -50.39 -8.09
C GLU A 155 6.02 -51.56 -7.11
N GLU A 156 5.33 -51.37 -5.98
CA GLU A 156 5.08 -52.43 -5.00
C GLU A 156 4.32 -53.62 -5.61
N ARG A 157 3.38 -53.35 -6.53
CA ARG A 157 2.66 -54.41 -7.24
C ARG A 157 3.51 -55.18 -8.23
N ILE A 158 4.37 -54.49 -8.98
CA ILE A 158 5.29 -55.18 -9.91
C ILE A 158 6.26 -56.06 -9.14
N GLN A 159 6.77 -55.60 -7.99
CA GLN A 159 7.59 -56.42 -7.08
C GLN A 159 6.86 -57.68 -6.59
N LYS A 160 5.53 -57.63 -6.46
CA LYS A 160 4.67 -58.78 -6.12
C LYS A 160 4.34 -59.70 -7.30
N GLY A 161 4.90 -59.46 -8.50
CA GLY A 161 4.84 -60.36 -9.65
C GLY A 161 3.72 -60.08 -10.66
N TYR A 162 3.14 -58.88 -10.67
CA TYR A 162 2.17 -58.48 -11.70
C TYR A 162 2.87 -57.88 -12.93
N GLU A 163 3.19 -58.71 -13.93
CA GLU A 163 4.05 -58.37 -15.09
C GLU A 163 3.43 -57.37 -16.10
N GLY A 164 2.13 -57.10 -16.04
CA GLY A 164 1.42 -56.23 -17.01
C GLY A 164 1.46 -54.72 -16.72
N GLU A 165 2.26 -54.27 -15.75
CA GLU A 165 2.18 -52.89 -15.22
C GLU A 165 3.38 -51.99 -15.57
N ILE A 166 4.40 -52.53 -16.25
CA ILE A 166 5.61 -51.78 -16.62
C ILE A 166 5.30 -50.64 -17.62
N GLU A 167 4.41 -50.86 -18.59
CA GLU A 167 3.99 -49.80 -19.53
C GLU A 167 3.20 -48.70 -18.82
N LYS A 168 2.35 -49.09 -17.85
CA LYS A 168 1.59 -48.15 -17.01
C LYS A 168 2.49 -47.34 -16.07
N LEU A 169 3.62 -47.90 -15.63
CA LEU A 169 4.65 -47.15 -14.90
C LEU A 169 5.26 -46.07 -15.76
N TRP A 170 5.57 -46.35 -17.02
CA TRP A 170 6.10 -45.34 -17.94
C TRP A 170 5.11 -44.21 -18.19
N ASP A 171 3.83 -44.53 -18.40
CA ASP A 171 2.77 -43.52 -18.53
C ASP A 171 2.64 -42.66 -17.26
N ALA A 172 2.72 -43.28 -16.09
CA ALA A 172 2.66 -42.56 -14.81
C ALA A 172 3.89 -41.67 -14.59
N ALA A 173 5.10 -42.15 -14.93
CA ALA A 173 6.32 -41.37 -14.87
C ALA A 173 6.28 -40.18 -15.86
N GLN A 174 5.70 -40.36 -17.04
CA GLN A 174 5.51 -39.27 -18.00
C GLN A 174 4.53 -38.21 -17.45
N GLN A 175 3.42 -38.63 -16.85
CA GLN A 175 2.47 -37.71 -16.20
C GLN A 175 3.10 -36.98 -15.02
N GLN A 176 3.86 -37.68 -14.18
CA GLN A 176 4.59 -37.09 -13.05
C GLN A 176 5.60 -36.03 -13.54
N ASN A 177 6.34 -36.31 -14.61
CA ASN A 177 7.29 -35.35 -15.19
C ASN A 177 6.57 -34.12 -15.76
N ALA A 178 5.41 -34.29 -16.41
CA ALA A 178 4.62 -33.18 -16.92
C ALA A 178 4.09 -32.27 -15.80
N GLU A 179 3.58 -32.85 -14.72
CA GLU A 179 3.12 -32.10 -13.54
C GLU A 179 4.31 -31.43 -12.82
N ALA A 180 5.46 -32.09 -12.73
CA ALA A 180 6.68 -31.51 -12.15
C ALA A 180 7.22 -30.33 -12.97
N ALA A 181 7.16 -30.41 -14.31
CA ALA A 181 7.51 -29.30 -15.18
C ALA A 181 6.55 -28.12 -15.02
N THR A 182 5.25 -28.41 -14.85
CA THR A 182 4.21 -27.40 -14.60
C THR A 182 4.43 -26.72 -13.25
N ALA A 183 4.76 -27.48 -12.20
CA ALA A 183 5.11 -26.92 -10.89
C ALA A 183 6.29 -25.95 -10.99
N LYS A 184 7.40 -26.37 -11.64
CA LYS A 184 8.58 -25.50 -11.84
C LYS A 184 8.25 -24.24 -12.63
N ARG A 185 7.40 -24.34 -13.65
CA ARG A 185 6.93 -23.18 -14.41
C ARG A 185 6.17 -22.21 -13.51
N LEU A 186 5.27 -22.71 -12.67
CA LEU A 186 4.51 -21.89 -11.73
C LEU A 186 5.41 -21.24 -10.68
N ASP A 187 6.42 -21.96 -10.16
CA ASP A 187 7.40 -21.39 -9.22
C ASP A 187 8.14 -20.18 -9.83
N LEU A 188 8.57 -20.28 -11.10
CA LEU A 188 9.21 -19.16 -11.80
C LEU A 188 8.26 -17.97 -12.04
N LEU A 189 6.98 -18.24 -12.32
CA LEU A 189 5.97 -17.19 -12.49
C LEU A 189 5.65 -16.50 -11.16
N LEU A 190 5.57 -17.26 -10.06
CA LEU A 190 5.43 -16.73 -8.71
C LEU A 190 6.60 -15.83 -8.34
N ASP A 191 7.84 -16.27 -8.57
CA ASP A 191 9.04 -15.45 -8.30
C ASP A 191 9.04 -14.14 -9.11
N ALA A 192 8.65 -14.20 -10.37
CA ALA A 192 8.53 -13.01 -11.21
C ALA A 192 7.44 -12.07 -10.69
N GLN A 193 6.27 -12.60 -10.33
CA GLN A 193 5.14 -11.83 -9.83
C GLN A 193 5.44 -11.21 -8.46
N HIS A 194 6.11 -11.94 -7.55
CA HIS A 194 6.57 -11.42 -6.27
C HIS A 194 7.46 -10.19 -6.45
N ARG A 195 8.42 -10.24 -7.39
CA ARG A 195 9.27 -9.08 -7.69
C ARG A 195 8.48 -7.92 -8.29
N GLN A 196 7.52 -8.19 -9.18
CA GLN A 196 6.68 -7.14 -9.77
C GLN A 196 5.87 -6.39 -8.70
N VAL A 197 5.24 -7.12 -7.78
CA VAL A 197 4.48 -6.52 -6.66
C VAL A 197 5.42 -5.79 -5.71
N ALA A 198 6.58 -6.37 -5.38
CA ALA A 198 7.57 -5.74 -4.51
C ALA A 198 8.03 -4.37 -5.06
N HIS A 199 8.25 -4.26 -6.37
CA HIS A 199 8.67 -3.01 -7.00
C HIS A 199 7.62 -1.89 -6.94
N LEU A 200 6.35 -2.18 -6.63
CA LEU A 200 5.34 -1.14 -6.38
C LEU A 200 5.68 -0.30 -5.13
N ALA A 201 6.47 -0.82 -4.19
CA ALA A 201 6.95 -0.11 -3.01
C ALA A 201 8.22 0.74 -3.28
N GLY A 202 8.68 0.86 -4.53
CA GLY A 202 9.81 1.71 -4.89
C GLY A 202 11.13 1.25 -4.24
N GLU A 203 11.80 2.15 -3.51
CA GLU A 203 13.08 1.85 -2.84
C GLU A 203 12.95 0.79 -1.74
N GLN A 204 11.77 0.65 -1.13
CA GLN A 204 11.47 -0.31 -0.07
C GLN A 204 10.95 -1.65 -0.61
N TRP A 205 11.40 -2.07 -1.79
CA TRP A 205 10.92 -3.32 -2.41
C TRP A 205 11.43 -4.58 -1.70
N GLN A 206 12.64 -4.56 -1.13
CA GLN A 206 13.25 -5.77 -0.54
C GLN A 206 12.46 -6.32 0.68
N PRO A 207 12.08 -5.50 1.68
CA PRO A 207 11.29 -5.99 2.81
C PRO A 207 9.94 -6.55 2.38
N LEU A 208 9.32 -5.96 1.35
CA LEU A 208 8.05 -6.42 0.79
C LEU A 208 8.23 -7.76 0.06
N LEU A 209 9.30 -7.93 -0.70
CA LEU A 209 9.61 -9.20 -1.37
C LEU A 209 9.83 -10.34 -0.35
N ASP A 210 10.58 -10.07 0.71
CA ASP A 210 10.83 -11.05 1.77
C ASP A 210 9.53 -11.45 2.50
N TYR A 211 8.61 -10.50 2.67
CA TYR A 211 7.30 -10.76 3.26
C TYR A 211 6.40 -11.59 2.34
N LEU A 212 6.29 -11.22 1.06
CA LEU A 212 5.47 -11.96 0.09
C LEU A 212 6.00 -13.38 -0.16
N SER A 213 7.32 -13.55 -0.22
CA SER A 213 7.96 -14.87 -0.37
C SER A 213 7.91 -15.74 0.89
N SER A 214 7.21 -15.30 1.96
CA SER A 214 7.17 -15.96 3.27
C SER A 214 8.52 -16.12 3.97
N THR A 215 9.57 -15.47 3.46
CA THR A 215 10.91 -15.42 4.10
C THR A 215 10.85 -14.65 5.41
N ARG A 216 9.95 -13.67 5.50
CA ARG A 216 9.73 -12.84 6.68
C ARG A 216 8.26 -12.85 7.08
N ARG A 217 8.00 -12.88 8.39
CA ARG A 217 6.64 -13.00 8.95
C ARG A 217 5.91 -11.66 9.14
N GLN A 218 6.64 -10.54 9.16
CA GLN A 218 6.11 -9.20 9.44
C GLN A 218 6.87 -8.14 8.63
N LEU A 219 6.19 -7.10 8.15
CA LEU A 219 6.84 -5.96 7.50
C LEU A 219 7.45 -5.01 8.54
N PRO A 220 8.56 -4.31 8.22
CA PRO A 220 9.10 -3.29 9.11
C PRO A 220 8.11 -2.11 9.21
N GLU A 221 7.79 -1.69 10.43
CA GLU A 221 7.05 -0.46 10.68
C GLU A 221 7.94 0.74 10.30
N GLY A 222 7.38 1.67 9.53
CA GLY A 222 8.02 2.93 9.10
C GLY A 222 7.76 4.06 10.06
#